data_AF-A0A0P9QAI2-F1
#
_entry.id   AF-A0A0P9QAI2-F1
#
_cell.length_a   1.000
_cell.length_b   1.000
_cell.length_c   1.000
_cell.angle_alpha   90.00
_cell.angle_beta   90.00
_cell.angle_gamma   90.00
#
_symmetry.space_group_name_H-M   'P 1'
#
loop_
_entity.id
_entity.type
_entity.pdbx_description
1 polymer ?
#
loop_
_entity_poly.entity_id
_entity_poly.type
_entity_poly.pdbx_seq_one_letter_code
_entity_poly.pdbx_strand_id
1 'polypeptide(L)'
;MAEKHKLVPGEVDPEHLAALLRFTGIRGEAIVAALRGHFIEGRKQVELCCAFNIKPSLLSRKVGDLNKVSNLAEAASKFYR
;
A
#
# COMPACT_ATOMS: atom_id res chain seq x y z
N MET A 1 19.15 -5.64 12.47
CA MET A 1 18.38 -5.54 11.20
C MET A 1 17.18 -4.67 11.52
N ALA A 2 17.05 -3.48 10.93
CA ALA A 2 15.96 -2.56 11.28
C ALA A 2 14.60 -3.25 11.07
N GLU A 3 13.75 -3.25 12.10
CA GLU A 3 12.38 -3.72 11.98
C GLU A 3 11.71 -2.93 10.86
N LYS A 4 11.27 -3.63 9.82
CA LYS A 4 10.59 -3.00 8.68
C LYS A 4 9.21 -2.60 9.15
N HIS A 5 8.97 -1.30 9.32
CA HIS A 5 7.66 -0.76 9.63
C HIS A 5 6.75 -1.02 8.42
N LYS A 6 5.87 -2.01 8.56
CA LYS A 6 4.83 -2.27 7.57
C LYS A 6 3.73 -1.23 7.77
N LEU A 7 3.17 -0.77 6.65
CA LEU A 7 1.94 0.00 6.62
C LEU A 7 0.83 -0.78 7.35
N VAL A 8 0.19 -0.13 8.30
CA VAL A 8 -0.90 -0.70 9.09
C VAL A 8 -2.22 -0.48 8.35
N PRO A 9 -2.98 -1.55 8.04
CA PRO A 9 -4.28 -1.40 7.39
C PRO A 9 -5.24 -0.57 8.24
N GLY A 10 -5.89 0.43 7.64
CA GLY A 10 -6.86 1.32 8.30
C GLY A 10 -6.26 2.55 8.98
N GLU A 11 -4.93 2.69 8.95
CA GLU A 11 -4.22 3.79 9.60
C GLU A 11 -3.39 4.63 8.61
N VAL A 12 -3.42 4.29 7.32
CA VAL A 12 -2.63 5.01 6.32
C VAL A 12 -3.37 6.26 5.86
N ASP A 13 -2.72 7.40 6.02
CA ASP A 13 -3.19 8.67 5.50
C ASP A 13 -3.40 8.63 3.96
N PRO A 14 -4.52 9.16 3.42
CA PRO A 14 -4.80 9.14 1.99
C PRO A 14 -3.74 9.82 1.11
N GLU A 15 -3.16 10.94 1.56
CA GLU A 15 -2.12 11.66 0.82
C GLU A 15 -0.81 10.89 0.85
N HIS A 16 -0.48 10.27 1.98
CA HIS A 16 0.67 9.37 2.09
C HIS A 16 0.55 8.19 1.13
N LEU A 17 -0.60 7.51 1.10
CA LEU A 17 -0.83 6.40 0.16
C LEU A 17 -0.75 6.88 -1.30
N ALA A 18 -1.32 8.04 -1.62
CA ALA A 18 -1.24 8.61 -2.96
C ALA A 18 0.21 8.88 -3.38
N ALA A 19 1.05 9.40 -2.48
CA ALA A 19 2.48 9.59 -2.73
C ALA A 19 3.18 8.25 -3.01
N LEU A 20 2.95 7.22 -2.19
CA LEU A 20 3.53 5.89 -2.39
C LEU A 20 3.12 5.25 -3.72
N LEU A 21 1.86 5.42 -4.13
CA LEU A 21 1.37 4.92 -5.43
C LEU A 21 2.10 5.56 -6.61
N ARG A 22 2.47 6.84 -6.53
CA ARG A 22 3.24 7.53 -7.58
C ARG A 22 4.63 6.93 -7.78
N PHE A 23 5.24 6.37 -6.74
CA PHE A 23 6.55 5.71 -6.81
C PHE A 23 6.50 4.25 -7.29
N THR A 24 5.36 3.55 -7.13
CA THR A 24 5.23 2.12 -7.47
C THR A 24 4.75 1.87 -8.91
N GLY A 25 4.31 2.92 -9.61
CA GLY A 25 3.75 2.80 -10.97
C GLY A 25 2.42 2.02 -11.03
N ILE A 26 1.77 1.78 -9.89
CA ILE A 26 0.48 1.09 -9.82
C ILE A 26 -0.61 2.04 -10.32
N ARG A 27 -1.24 1.71 -11.45
CA ARG A 27 -2.26 2.57 -12.10
C ARG A 27 -3.60 1.90 -12.34
N GLY A 28 -3.69 0.57 -12.21
CA GLY A 28 -4.95 -0.13 -12.46
C GLY A 28 -6.02 0.27 -11.44
N GLU A 29 -7.13 0.83 -11.90
CA GLU A 29 -8.18 1.43 -11.04
C GLU A 29 -8.69 0.46 -9.97
N ALA A 30 -9.02 -0.77 -10.36
CA ALA A 30 -9.46 -1.82 -9.43
C ALA A 30 -8.42 -2.11 -8.34
N ILE A 31 -7.14 -2.15 -8.71
CA ILE A 31 -6.03 -2.38 -7.77
C ILE A 31 -5.87 -1.18 -6.84
N VAL A 32 -5.92 0.03 -7.37
CA VAL A 32 -5.84 1.26 -6.57
C VAL A 32 -7.00 1.35 -5.58
N ALA A 33 -8.22 1.04 -6.03
CA ALA A 33 -9.40 0.99 -5.16
C ALA A 33 -9.26 -0.06 -4.06
N ALA A 34 -8.77 -1.27 -4.39
CA ALA A 34 -8.50 -2.31 -3.41
C ALA A 34 -7.43 -1.88 -2.39
N LEU A 35 -6.35 -1.23 -2.84
CA LEU A 35 -5.30 -0.74 -1.94
C LEU A 35 -5.79 0.37 -1.01
N ARG A 36 -6.64 1.28 -1.50
CA ARG A 36 -7.31 2.28 -0.66
C ARG A 36 -8.23 1.63 0.38
N GLY A 37 -9.07 0.69 -0.04
CA GLY A 37 -9.94 -0.05 0.89
C GLY A 37 -9.14 -0.81 1.95
N HIS A 38 -7.96 -1.33 1.60
CA HIS A 38 -7.12 -2.03 2.58
C HIS A 38 -6.44 -1.07 3.56
N PHE A 39 -5.76 -0.04 3.04
CA PHE A 39 -4.86 0.80 3.82
C PHE A 39 -5.54 1.99 4.50
N ILE A 40 -6.60 2.53 3.92
CA ILE A 40 -7.35 3.66 4.47
C ILE A 40 -8.56 3.16 5.26
N GLU A 41 -9.33 2.24 4.68
CA GLU A 41 -10.59 1.77 5.31
C GLU A 41 -10.40 0.53 6.20
N GLY A 42 -9.20 -0.08 6.23
CA GLY A 42 -8.89 -1.25 7.06
C GLY A 42 -9.56 -2.56 6.61
N ARG A 43 -10.12 -2.60 5.39
CA ARG A 43 -10.82 -3.78 4.88
C ARG A 43 -9.86 -4.93 4.61
N LYS A 44 -10.36 -6.16 4.77
CA LYS A 44 -9.55 -7.36 4.55
C LYS A 44 -9.25 -7.54 3.06
N GLN A 45 -8.01 -7.94 2.74
CA GLN A 45 -7.60 -8.18 1.35
C GLN A 45 -8.48 -9.21 0.63
N VAL A 46 -8.94 -10.24 1.35
CA VAL A 46 -9.84 -11.28 0.79
C VAL A 46 -11.16 -10.67 0.30
N GLU A 47 -11.77 -9.79 1.09
CA GLU A 47 -13.03 -9.12 0.74
C GLU A 47 -12.85 -8.23 -0.50
N LEU A 48 -11.74 -7.50 -0.55
CA LEU A 48 -11.39 -6.62 -1.66
C LEU A 48 -11.07 -7.40 -2.94
N CYS A 49 -10.39 -8.54 -2.82
CA CYS A 49 -10.12 -9.43 -3.96
C CYS A 49 -11.42 -9.92 -4.59
N CYS A 50 -12.40 -10.33 -3.77
CA CYS A 50 -13.72 -10.71 -4.27
C CYS A 50 -14.47 -9.52 -4.88
N ALA A 51 -14.50 -8.38 -4.19
CA ALA A 51 -15.26 -7.20 -4.63
C ALA A 51 -14.75 -6.61 -5.96
N PHE A 52 -13.44 -6.63 -6.19
CA PHE A 52 -12.80 -6.04 -7.37
C PHE A 52 -12.35 -7.08 -8.41
N ASN A 53 -12.70 -8.37 -8.21
CA ASN A 53 -12.27 -9.49 -9.06
C ASN A 53 -10.74 -9.54 -9.28
N ILE A 54 -9.98 -9.37 -8.19
CA ILE A 54 -8.52 -9.36 -8.19
C ILE A 54 -8.01 -10.70 -7.65
N LYS A 55 -6.97 -11.25 -8.30
CA LYS A 55 -6.28 -12.44 -7.77
C LYS A 55 -5.61 -12.11 -6.42
N PRO A 56 -5.79 -12.90 -5.36
CA PRO A 56 -5.17 -12.64 -4.05
C PRO A 56 -3.66 -12.45 -4.10
N SER A 57 -2.96 -13.25 -4.90
CA SER A 57 -1.51 -13.13 -5.09
C SER A 57 -1.08 -11.80 -5.69
N LEU A 58 -1.91 -11.19 -6.54
CA LEU A 58 -1.65 -9.87 -7.12
C LEU A 58 -1.77 -8.78 -6.06
N LEU A 59 -2.85 -8.77 -5.28
CA LEU A 59 -3.06 -7.76 -4.24
C LEU A 59 -1.97 -7.86 -3.15
N SER A 60 -1.66 -9.07 -2.69
CA SER A 60 -0.57 -9.30 -1.73
C SER A 60 0.79 -8.79 -2.24
N ARG A 61 1.09 -9.02 -3.53
CA ARG A 61 2.31 -8.49 -4.15
C ARG A 61 2.33 -6.96 -4.14
N LYS A 62 1.21 -6.31 -4.47
CA LYS A 62 1.11 -4.84 -4.48
C LYS A 62 1.20 -4.22 -3.08
N VAL A 63 0.63 -4.87 -2.08
CA VAL A 63 0.83 -4.53 -0.66
C VAL A 63 2.31 -4.64 -0.29
N GLY A 64 2.99 -5.70 -0.73
CA GLY A 64 4.43 -5.86 -0.54
C GLY A 64 5.25 -4.77 -1.22
N ASP A 65 4.90 -4.39 -2.45
CA ASP A 65 5.57 -3.31 -3.20
C ASP A 65 5.41 -1.94 -2.50
N LEU A 66 4.21 -1.62 -2.01
CA LEU A 66 3.96 -0.40 -1.24
C LEU A 66 4.75 -0.37 0.08
N ASN A 67 4.79 -1.49 0.80
CA ASN A 67 5.61 -1.60 2.01
C ASN A 67 7.09 -1.37 1.72
N LYS A 68 7.63 -1.90 0.61
CA LYS A 68 9.02 -1.65 0.22
C LYS A 68 9.29 -0.17 -0.02
N VAL A 69 8.41 0.51 -0.76
CA VAL A 69 8.55 1.95 -1.02
C VAL A 69 8.38 2.76 0.26
N SER A 70 7.45 2.40 1.14
CA SER A 70 7.28 3.05 2.45
C SER A 70 8.56 3.00 3.27
N ASN A 71 9.19 1.82 3.36
CA ASN A 71 10.48 1.67 4.07
C ASN A 71 11.59 2.52 3.42
N LEU A 72 11.63 2.61 2.08
CA LEU A 72 12.61 3.45 1.38
C LEU A 72 12.37 4.93 1.65
N ALA A 73 11.11 5.37 1.65
CA ALA A 73 10.73 6.74 1.94
C ALA A 73 11.08 7.12 3.40
N GLU A 74 10.80 6.24 4.35
CA GLU A 74 11.20 6.41 5.75
C GLU A 74 12.72 6.52 5.89
N ALA A 75 13.48 5.61 5.26
CA ALA A 75 14.94 5.65 5.28
C ALA A 75 15.52 6.91 4.64
N ALA A 76 14.85 7.46 3.62
CA ALA A 76 15.24 8.71 2.95
C ALA A 76 14.83 9.96 3.74
N SER A 77 13.76 9.89 4.55
CA SER A 77 13.20 11.03 5.29
C SER A 77 14.23 11.72 6.20
N LYS A 78 15.21 10.98 6.71
CA LYS A 78 16.32 11.50 7.53
C LYS A 78 17.18 12.57 6.85
N PHE A 79 17.16 12.62 5.51
CA PHE A 79 17.91 13.61 4.73
C PHE A 79 17.11 14.88 4.43
N TYR A 80 15.82 14.89 4.76
CA TYR A 80 14.89 16.01 4.55
C TYR A 80 14.43 16.61 5.89
N ARG A 81 15.14 16.30 6.98
CA ARG A 81 14.96 16.88 8.31
C ARG A 81 16.02 17.92 8.61
#